data_AF-I3D109-F1
#
_entry.id   AF-I3D109-F1
#
_cell.length_a   1.000
_cell.length_b   1.000
_cell.length_c   1.000
_cell.angle_alpha   90.00
_cell.angle_beta   90.00
_cell.angle_gamma   90.00
#
_symmetry.space_group_name_H-M   'P 1'
#
loop_
_entity.id
_entity.type
_entity.pdbx_description
1 polymer ?
#
loop_
_entity_poly.entity_id
_entity_poly.type
_entity_poly.pdbx_seq_one_letter_code
_entity_poly.pdbx_strand_id
1 'polypeptide(L)'
;KENFEKGLQRFQALRSVFSQQTNKLFTLLGMEALKLKVHNTRETMVNAKFTKTMRDAMDGFFEELKGRLVSSDEQIDEIKKMMDVMYDKFSKEHGLRKTEPPAFSTLRYQKELAKLERAYKEQFNTAFNMIANEKMTLTTKFFETLASRVVHVYEVANRDVENWLKAVISPMESQVREHQLQLRRRLESIKRIYKATDTLEDRILELENIEKSIRAQMDDLQILKQHMSNALEFEGSDSAEAA
;
A
#
# COMPACT_ATOMS: atom_id res chain seq x y z
N LYS A 1 17.23 -5.74 -13.03
CA LYS A 1 17.35 -4.83 -11.86
C LYS A 1 16.65 -3.50 -12.13
N GLU A 2 16.96 -2.81 -13.24
CA GLU A 2 16.31 -1.56 -13.65
C GLU A 2 14.77 -1.63 -13.79
N ASN A 3 14.21 -2.69 -14.41
CA ASN A 3 12.75 -2.80 -14.55
C ASN A 3 12.02 -2.87 -13.20
N PHE A 4 12.67 -3.42 -12.17
CA PHE A 4 12.10 -3.49 -10.83
C PHE A 4 12.23 -2.16 -10.06
N GLU A 5 13.37 -1.49 -10.18
CA GLU A 5 13.55 -0.14 -9.59
C GLU A 5 12.57 0.86 -10.22
N LYS A 6 12.35 0.79 -11.54
CA LYS A 6 11.31 1.57 -12.25
C LYS A 6 9.89 1.20 -11.77
N GLY A 7 9.59 -0.08 -11.55
CA GLY A 7 8.31 -0.54 -10.99
C GLY A 7 8.07 -0.04 -9.55
N LEU A 8 9.12 -0.04 -8.72
CA LEU A 8 9.05 0.46 -7.34
C LEU A 8 8.84 1.97 -7.28
N GLN A 9 9.52 2.75 -8.13
CA GLN A 9 9.31 4.19 -8.26
C GLN A 9 7.87 4.50 -8.70
N ARG A 10 7.34 3.76 -9.68
CA ARG A 10 5.94 3.90 -10.12
C ARG A 10 4.95 3.58 -8.99
N PHE A 11 5.22 2.55 -8.19
CA PHE A 11 4.40 2.21 -7.02
C PHE A 11 4.45 3.31 -5.94
N GLN A 12 5.61 3.92 -5.69
CA GLN A 12 5.72 5.05 -4.75
C GLN A 12 4.94 6.28 -5.24
N ALA A 13 5.05 6.62 -6.52
CA ALA A 13 4.27 7.69 -7.13
C ALA A 13 2.77 7.42 -7.01
N LEU A 14 2.34 6.19 -7.29
CA LEU A 14 0.96 5.76 -7.11
C LEU A 14 0.49 5.93 -5.66
N ARG A 15 1.28 5.48 -4.68
CA ARG A 15 0.92 5.60 -3.26
C ARG A 15 0.74 7.06 -2.85
N SER A 16 1.55 7.97 -3.41
CA SER A 16 1.40 9.41 -3.21
C SER A 16 0.07 9.92 -3.79
N VAL A 17 -0.23 9.60 -5.05
CA VAL A 17 -1.51 9.99 -5.68
C VAL A 17 -2.71 9.38 -4.97
N PHE A 18 -2.65 8.10 -4.60
CA PHE A 18 -3.70 7.42 -3.83
C PHE A 18 -3.95 8.10 -2.48
N SER A 19 -2.88 8.50 -1.78
CA SER A 19 -3.00 9.26 -0.54
C SER A 19 -3.64 10.63 -0.74
N GLN A 20 -3.29 11.36 -1.81
CA GLN A 20 -3.93 12.63 -2.16
C GLN A 20 -5.43 12.46 -2.44
N GLN A 21 -5.79 11.46 -3.25
CA GLN A 21 -7.17 11.14 -3.60
C GLN A 21 -7.98 10.71 -2.36
N THR A 22 -7.36 9.95 -1.45
CA THR A 22 -7.94 9.56 -0.16
C THR A 22 -8.19 10.77 0.73
N ASN A 23 -7.24 11.70 0.82
CA ASN A 23 -7.39 12.93 1.62
C ASN A 23 -8.51 13.82 1.08
N LYS A 24 -8.63 13.95 -0.25
CA LYS A 24 -9.74 14.67 -0.91
C LYS A 24 -11.09 14.03 -0.55
N LEU A 25 -11.19 12.71 -0.59
CA LEU A 25 -12.40 11.97 -0.19
C LEU A 25 -12.76 12.21 1.29
N PHE A 26 -11.80 12.11 2.21
CA PHE A 26 -12.06 12.38 3.63
C PHE A 26 -12.34 13.85 3.94
N THR A 27 -11.90 14.78 3.09
CA THR A 27 -12.31 16.19 3.20
C THR A 27 -13.81 16.34 2.91
N LEU A 28 -14.30 15.66 1.87
CA LEU A 28 -15.73 15.66 1.52
C LEU A 28 -16.58 14.95 2.58
N LEU A 29 -16.10 13.84 3.15
CA LEU A 29 -16.78 13.09 4.21
C LEU A 29 -16.42 13.56 5.63
N GLY A 30 -15.68 14.67 5.75
CA GLY A 30 -15.10 15.12 7.00
C GLY A 30 -16.13 15.38 8.11
N MET A 31 -15.92 14.72 9.26
CA MET A 31 -16.78 14.83 10.44
C MET A 31 -16.73 16.22 11.08
N GLU A 32 -15.58 16.89 11.02
CA GLU A 32 -15.43 18.24 11.59
C GLU A 32 -16.28 19.26 10.83
N ALA A 33 -16.22 19.26 9.49
CA ALA A 33 -17.09 20.09 8.67
C ALA A 33 -18.57 19.76 8.87
N LEU A 34 -18.91 18.47 9.07
CA LEU A 34 -20.28 18.06 9.38
C LEU A 34 -20.77 18.62 10.72
N LYS A 35 -19.99 18.46 11.80
CA LYS A 35 -20.33 18.97 13.13
C LYS A 35 -20.48 20.49 13.12
N LEU A 36 -19.58 21.20 12.44
CA LEU A 36 -19.68 22.64 12.25
C LEU A 36 -20.97 23.03 11.53
N LYS A 37 -21.31 22.31 10.45
CA LYS A 37 -22.56 22.55 9.72
C LYS A 37 -23.79 22.28 10.58
N VAL A 38 -23.81 21.20 11.36
CA VAL A 38 -24.86 20.92 12.35
C VAL A 38 -25.00 22.05 13.36
N HIS A 39 -23.88 22.54 13.92
CA HIS A 39 -23.87 23.65 14.87
C HIS A 39 -24.45 24.93 14.26
N ASN A 40 -23.98 25.32 13.08
CA ASN A 40 -24.41 26.54 12.41
C ASN A 40 -25.90 26.48 12.00
N THR A 41 -26.37 25.33 11.52
CA THR A 41 -27.79 25.12 11.23
C THR A 41 -28.63 25.20 12.51
N ARG A 42 -28.16 24.60 13.62
CA ARG A 42 -28.84 24.71 14.93
C ARG A 42 -28.98 26.16 15.38
N GLU A 43 -27.88 26.91 15.34
CA GLU A 43 -27.86 28.32 15.75
C GLU A 43 -28.80 29.16 14.89
N THR A 44 -28.80 28.94 13.57
CA THR A 44 -29.73 29.60 12.65
C THR A 44 -31.18 29.28 13.01
N MET A 45 -31.50 28.03 13.37
CA MET A 45 -32.84 27.62 13.75
C MET A 45 -33.29 28.21 15.09
N VAL A 46 -32.39 28.29 16.08
CA VAL A 46 -32.68 28.88 17.39
C VAL A 46 -32.91 30.40 17.29
N ASN A 47 -32.16 31.08 16.43
CA ASN A 47 -32.25 32.53 16.24
C ASN A 47 -33.34 32.94 15.22
N ALA A 48 -33.89 32.00 14.46
CA ALA A 48 -34.93 32.27 13.47
C ALA A 48 -36.18 32.84 14.15
N LYS A 49 -36.73 33.95 13.65
CA LYS A 49 -37.99 34.53 14.15
C LYS A 49 -39.23 33.95 13.46
N PHE A 50 -39.01 33.28 12.33
CA PHE A 50 -40.07 32.76 11.47
C PHE A 50 -39.79 31.32 11.09
N THR A 51 -40.87 30.54 11.00
CA THR A 51 -40.86 29.15 10.55
C THR A 51 -40.22 28.99 9.17
N LYS A 52 -40.40 29.96 8.27
CA LYS A 52 -39.75 29.93 6.96
C LYS A 52 -38.21 29.86 7.06
N THR A 53 -37.59 30.68 7.90
CA THR A 53 -36.12 30.69 8.07
C THR A 53 -35.59 29.36 8.60
N MET A 54 -36.32 28.71 9.52
CA MET A 54 -35.96 27.36 9.99
C MET A 54 -36.02 26.33 8.86
N ARG A 55 -37.03 26.44 7.99
CA ARG A 55 -37.18 25.58 6.82
C ARG A 55 -36.02 25.73 5.85
N ASP A 56 -35.71 26.97 5.50
CA ASP A 56 -34.63 27.30 4.57
C ASP A 56 -33.27 26.81 5.10
N ALA A 57 -33.01 26.96 6.41
CA ALA A 57 -31.80 26.46 7.06
C ALA A 57 -31.69 24.92 7.00
N MET A 58 -32.81 24.23 7.11
CA MET A 58 -32.87 22.76 7.06
C MET A 58 -32.77 22.20 5.66
N ASP A 59 -33.46 22.81 4.69
CA ASP A 59 -33.35 22.43 3.28
C ASP A 59 -31.90 22.62 2.80
N GLY A 60 -31.28 23.77 3.14
CA GLY A 60 -29.86 24.02 2.84
C GLY A 60 -28.90 23.08 3.58
N PHE A 61 -29.25 22.59 4.78
CA PHE A 61 -28.48 21.56 5.49
C PHE A 61 -28.47 20.24 4.71
N PHE A 62 -29.64 19.73 4.33
CA PHE A 62 -29.72 18.47 3.59
C PHE A 62 -29.16 18.57 2.16
N GLU A 63 -29.35 19.70 1.49
CA GLU A 63 -28.80 19.95 0.15
C GLU A 63 -27.27 19.88 0.16
N GLU A 64 -26.62 20.57 1.09
CA GLU A 64 -25.15 20.53 1.23
C GLU A 64 -24.64 19.12 1.51
N LEU A 65 -25.29 18.40 2.44
CA LEU A 65 -24.88 17.03 2.79
C LEU A 65 -25.04 16.04 1.66
N LYS A 66 -26.09 16.17 0.85
CA LYS A 66 -26.25 15.38 -0.37
C LYS A 66 -25.18 15.73 -1.39
N GLY A 67 -24.93 17.02 -1.62
CA GLY A 67 -23.88 17.49 -2.54
C GLY A 67 -22.51 16.93 -2.18
N ARG A 68 -22.18 16.90 -0.88
CA ARG A 68 -20.93 16.29 -0.36
C ARG A 68 -20.86 14.79 -0.63
N LEU A 69 -21.96 14.04 -0.43
CA LEU A 69 -21.99 12.60 -0.75
C LEU A 69 -21.88 12.32 -2.25
N VAL A 70 -22.55 13.11 -3.09
CA VAL A 70 -22.45 12.98 -4.56
C VAL A 70 -21.02 13.25 -5.01
N SER A 71 -20.41 14.34 -4.54
CA SER A 71 -19.01 14.66 -4.82
C SER A 71 -18.05 13.56 -4.32
N SER A 72 -18.39 12.91 -3.21
CA SER A 72 -17.62 11.77 -2.69
C SER A 72 -17.74 10.54 -3.59
N ASP A 73 -18.90 10.30 -4.19
CA ASP A 73 -19.11 9.21 -5.16
C ASP A 73 -18.26 9.42 -6.42
N GLU A 74 -18.22 10.64 -6.95
CA GLU A 74 -17.36 11.02 -8.07
C GLU A 74 -15.88 10.78 -7.74
N GLN A 75 -15.46 11.17 -6.54
CA GLN A 75 -14.11 10.96 -6.03
C GLN A 75 -13.76 9.48 -5.87
N ILE A 76 -14.72 8.66 -5.43
CA ILE A 76 -14.58 7.19 -5.33
C ILE A 76 -14.38 6.60 -6.74
N ASP A 77 -15.12 7.08 -7.73
CA ASP A 77 -15.00 6.62 -9.11
C ASP A 77 -13.67 7.05 -9.76
N GLU A 78 -13.15 8.23 -9.44
CA GLU A 78 -11.78 8.63 -9.81
C GLU A 78 -10.74 7.65 -9.24
N ILE A 79 -10.88 7.28 -7.95
CA ILE A 79 -9.99 6.31 -7.30
C ILE A 79 -10.08 4.93 -7.97
N LYS A 80 -11.29 4.44 -8.28
CA LYS A 80 -11.47 3.18 -8.99
C LYS A 80 -10.79 3.18 -10.35
N LYS A 81 -11.05 4.21 -11.19
CA LYS A 81 -10.45 4.34 -12.52
C LYS A 81 -8.93 4.34 -12.46
N MET A 82 -8.34 5.08 -11.51
CA MET A 82 -6.91 5.08 -11.28
C MET A 82 -6.39 3.69 -10.91
N MET A 83 -7.09 2.99 -10.02
CA MET A 83 -6.71 1.65 -9.56
C MET A 83 -6.87 0.59 -10.65
N ASP A 84 -7.90 0.67 -11.50
CA ASP A 84 -8.09 -0.23 -12.64
C ASP A 84 -6.92 -0.15 -13.62
N VAL A 85 -6.50 1.07 -13.98
CA VAL A 85 -5.33 1.29 -14.84
C VAL A 85 -4.07 0.72 -14.18
N MET A 86 -3.95 0.86 -12.86
CA MET A 86 -2.81 0.34 -12.14
C MET A 86 -2.79 -1.19 -12.12
N TYR A 87 -3.92 -1.84 -11.81
CA TYR A 87 -4.02 -3.30 -11.82
C TYR A 87 -3.72 -3.88 -13.20
N ASP A 88 -4.19 -3.23 -14.28
CA ASP A 88 -3.87 -3.65 -15.66
C ASP A 88 -2.37 -3.53 -15.96
N LYS A 89 -1.74 -2.40 -15.64
CA LYS A 89 -0.30 -2.20 -15.84
C LYS A 89 0.52 -3.19 -15.03
N PHE A 90 0.16 -3.39 -13.76
CA PHE A 90 0.88 -4.28 -12.86
C PHE A 90 0.73 -5.75 -13.27
N SER A 91 -0.46 -6.16 -13.71
CA SER A 91 -0.72 -7.50 -14.26
C SER A 91 0.14 -7.77 -15.51
N LYS A 92 0.24 -6.80 -16.43
CA LYS A 92 1.08 -6.91 -17.64
C LYS A 92 2.57 -6.98 -17.32
N GLU A 93 3.04 -6.19 -16.34
CA GLU A 93 4.47 -6.12 -16.00
C GLU A 93 4.95 -7.33 -15.18
N HIS A 94 4.06 -7.97 -14.41
CA HIS A 94 4.43 -9.03 -13.46
C HIS A 94 3.74 -10.38 -13.70
N GLY A 95 2.90 -10.52 -14.74
CA GLY A 95 2.23 -11.78 -15.09
C GLY A 95 1.20 -12.24 -14.07
N LEU A 96 0.68 -11.32 -13.25
CA LEU A 96 -0.21 -11.62 -12.12
C LEU A 96 -1.68 -11.63 -12.55
N ARG A 97 -2.49 -12.44 -11.86
CA ARG A 97 -3.95 -12.47 -12.08
C ARG A 97 -4.55 -11.08 -11.87
N LYS A 98 -5.33 -10.64 -12.85
CA LYS A 98 -6.10 -9.40 -12.78
C LYS A 98 -6.99 -9.45 -11.53
N THR A 99 -6.66 -8.60 -10.55
CA THR A 99 -7.52 -8.36 -9.39
C THR A 99 -8.30 -7.10 -9.70
N GLU A 100 -9.63 -7.17 -9.60
CA GLU A 100 -10.47 -5.99 -9.81
C GLU A 100 -10.74 -5.33 -8.45
N PRO A 101 -10.74 -3.99 -8.38
CA PRO A 101 -11.05 -3.29 -7.14
C PRO A 101 -12.49 -3.62 -6.71
N PRO A 102 -12.74 -3.82 -5.41
CA PRO A 102 -14.09 -4.07 -4.92
C PRO A 102 -15.02 -2.91 -5.29
N ALA A 103 -16.26 -3.23 -5.65
CA ALA A 103 -17.28 -2.23 -5.91
C ALA A 103 -17.69 -1.51 -4.63
N PHE A 104 -17.84 -0.19 -4.69
CA PHE A 104 -18.31 0.64 -3.58
C PHE A 104 -19.11 1.83 -4.11
N SER A 105 -20.14 2.25 -3.40
CA SER A 105 -20.93 3.44 -3.74
C SER A 105 -21.54 4.04 -2.49
N THR A 106 -21.64 5.36 -2.48
CA THR A 106 -22.29 6.14 -1.41
C THR A 106 -23.82 6.17 -1.51
N LEU A 107 -24.40 5.59 -2.58
CA LEU A 107 -25.84 5.64 -2.88
C LEU A 107 -26.72 5.19 -1.72
N ARG A 108 -26.26 4.21 -0.93
CA ARG A 108 -26.98 3.77 0.27
C ARG A 108 -27.15 4.91 1.29
N TYR A 109 -26.09 5.65 1.59
CA TYR A 109 -26.13 6.76 2.54
C TYR A 109 -26.93 7.93 1.99
N GLN A 110 -26.85 8.19 0.68
CA GLN A 110 -27.70 9.19 0.02
C GLN A 110 -29.20 8.87 0.20
N LYS A 111 -29.58 7.59 0.04
CA LYS A 111 -30.96 7.14 0.29
C LYS A 111 -31.36 7.27 1.75
N GLU A 112 -30.45 6.99 2.69
CA GLU A 112 -30.71 7.17 4.12
C GLU A 112 -30.91 8.66 4.47
N LEU A 113 -30.07 9.57 3.98
CA LEU A 113 -30.28 11.02 4.14
C LEU A 113 -31.62 11.49 3.52
N ALA A 114 -31.97 11.00 2.33
CA ALA A 114 -33.23 11.35 1.69
C ALA A 114 -34.46 10.87 2.47
N LYS A 115 -34.33 9.80 3.27
CA LYS A 115 -35.39 9.37 4.20
C LYS A 115 -35.51 10.33 5.39
N LEU A 116 -34.39 10.76 5.95
CA LEU A 116 -34.36 11.71 7.07
C LEU A 116 -34.94 13.07 6.67
N GLU A 117 -34.59 13.55 5.48
CA GLU A 117 -35.13 14.79 4.93
C GLU A 117 -36.65 14.70 4.69
N ARG A 118 -37.15 13.55 4.19
CA ARG A 118 -38.58 13.34 4.01
C ARG A 118 -39.34 13.35 5.34
N ALA A 119 -38.83 12.63 6.34
CA ALA A 119 -39.40 12.64 7.68
C ALA A 119 -39.45 14.06 8.26
N TYR A 120 -38.40 14.86 8.02
CA TYR A 120 -38.39 16.28 8.38
C TYR A 120 -39.49 17.08 7.66
N LYS A 121 -39.58 16.96 6.34
CA LYS A 121 -40.57 17.71 5.54
C LYS A 121 -42.00 17.39 5.95
N GLU A 122 -42.31 16.13 6.25
CA GLU A 122 -43.61 15.69 6.75
C GLU A 122 -43.93 16.30 8.13
N GLN A 123 -42.98 16.24 9.07
CA GLN A 123 -43.16 16.80 10.40
C GLN A 123 -43.30 18.33 10.37
N PHE A 124 -42.56 19.00 9.48
CA PHE A 124 -42.62 20.45 9.32
C PHE A 124 -43.91 20.92 8.68
N ASN A 125 -44.42 20.20 7.67
CA ASN A 125 -45.73 20.48 7.06
C ASN A 125 -46.87 20.30 8.07
N THR A 126 -46.79 19.28 8.91
CA THR A 126 -47.77 19.04 9.98
C THR A 126 -47.70 20.12 11.06
N ALA A 127 -46.49 20.56 11.43
CA ALA A 127 -46.27 21.63 12.40
C ALA A 127 -46.67 23.03 11.87
N PHE A 128 -46.50 23.29 10.57
CA PHE A 128 -46.92 24.53 9.91
C PHE A 128 -48.44 24.73 9.98
N ASN A 129 -49.21 23.65 9.83
CA ASN A 129 -50.68 23.69 9.96
C ASN A 129 -51.17 23.92 11.40
N MET A 130 -50.28 23.90 12.41
CA MET A 130 -50.67 23.87 13.83
C MET A 130 -50.24 25.13 14.61
N ILE A 131 -50.17 26.27 13.93
CA ILE A 131 -50.00 27.68 14.38
C ILE A 131 -49.55 27.92 15.85
N ALA A 132 -48.46 28.69 15.95
CA ALA A 132 -48.06 29.62 17.01
C ALA A 132 -47.20 29.13 18.20
N ASN A 133 -46.02 29.74 18.25
CA ASN A 133 -45.21 30.16 19.41
C ASN A 133 -44.64 29.10 20.37
N GLU A 134 -45.33 28.00 20.68
CA GLU A 134 -44.83 27.04 21.69
C GLU A 134 -43.96 25.91 21.12
N LYS A 135 -44.02 25.66 19.81
CA LYS A 135 -43.32 24.51 19.18
C LYS A 135 -41.96 24.80 18.57
N MET A 136 -41.44 26.04 18.64
CA MET A 136 -40.08 26.34 18.15
C MET A 136 -39.02 25.50 18.88
N THR A 137 -39.15 25.35 20.19
CA THR A 137 -38.29 24.48 21.00
C THR A 137 -38.40 23.00 20.60
N LEU A 138 -39.59 22.55 20.17
CA LEU A 138 -39.83 21.18 19.73
C LEU A 138 -39.16 20.88 18.38
N THR A 139 -39.22 21.84 17.44
CA THR A 139 -38.53 21.75 16.16
C THR A 139 -37.01 21.72 16.33
N THR A 140 -36.46 22.50 17.27
CA THR A 140 -35.03 22.46 17.60
C THR A 140 -34.61 21.12 18.19
N LYS A 141 -35.37 20.55 19.14
CA LYS A 141 -35.09 19.20 19.69
C LYS A 141 -35.20 18.10 18.64
N PHE A 142 -36.17 18.22 17.74
CA PHE A 142 -36.30 17.30 16.62
C PHE A 142 -35.10 17.40 15.67
N PHE A 143 -34.61 18.62 15.41
CA PHE A 143 -33.36 18.81 14.66
C PHE A 143 -32.18 18.13 15.35
N GLU A 144 -32.00 18.26 16.66
CA GLU A 144 -30.91 17.58 17.38
C GLU A 144 -30.96 16.06 17.20
N THR A 145 -32.17 15.48 17.21
CA THR A 145 -32.37 14.05 16.96
C THR A 145 -32.00 13.66 15.52
N LEU A 146 -32.45 14.45 14.54
CA LEU A 146 -32.09 14.24 13.13
C LEU A 146 -30.58 14.41 12.90
N ALA A 147 -29.98 15.44 13.49
CA ALA A 147 -28.56 15.73 13.38
C ALA A 147 -27.72 14.58 13.93
N SER A 148 -28.09 14.03 15.10
CA SER A 148 -27.46 12.82 15.63
C SER A 148 -27.54 11.65 14.66
N ARG A 149 -28.69 11.45 14.01
CA ARG A 149 -28.86 10.39 13.01
C ARG A 149 -28.03 10.63 11.75
N VAL A 150 -27.93 11.87 11.28
CA VAL A 150 -27.09 12.26 10.15
C VAL A 150 -25.61 12.06 10.45
N VAL A 151 -25.16 12.44 11.63
CA VAL A 151 -23.79 12.20 12.12
C VAL A 151 -23.49 10.70 12.06
N HIS A 152 -24.41 9.86 12.57
CA HIS A 152 -24.25 8.42 12.50
C HIS A 152 -24.16 7.88 11.06
N VAL A 153 -24.97 8.38 10.13
CA VAL A 153 -24.89 7.98 8.70
C VAL A 153 -23.50 8.29 8.13
N TYR A 154 -22.94 9.46 8.45
CA TYR A 154 -21.60 9.86 8.02
C TYR A 154 -20.48 9.07 8.71
N GLU A 155 -20.63 8.68 9.97
CA GLU A 155 -19.68 7.78 10.67
C GLU A 155 -19.62 6.42 9.97
N VAL A 156 -20.77 5.84 9.66
CA VAL A 156 -20.85 4.56 8.95
C VAL A 156 -20.27 4.70 7.55
N ALA A 157 -20.60 5.78 6.83
CA ALA A 157 -20.04 6.05 5.50
C ALA A 157 -18.51 6.17 5.52
N ASN A 158 -17.95 6.92 6.48
CA ASN A 158 -16.50 7.05 6.64
C ASN A 158 -15.83 5.71 6.91
N ARG A 159 -16.38 4.92 7.84
CA ARG A 159 -15.84 3.60 8.18
C ARG A 159 -15.86 2.65 6.98
N ASP A 160 -16.95 2.63 6.24
CA ASP A 160 -17.10 1.75 5.09
C ASP A 160 -16.18 2.17 3.93
N VAL A 161 -16.00 3.48 3.72
CA VAL A 161 -15.00 4.03 2.79
C VAL A 161 -13.57 3.65 3.19
N GLU A 162 -13.23 3.77 4.48
CA GLU A 162 -11.90 3.40 4.97
C GLU A 162 -11.61 1.91 4.74
N ASN A 163 -12.57 1.05 5.05
CA ASN A 163 -12.48 -0.39 4.80
C ASN A 163 -12.33 -0.69 3.31
N TRP A 164 -13.08 0.01 2.47
CA TRP A 164 -12.98 -0.13 1.03
C TRP A 164 -11.60 0.30 0.51
N LEU A 165 -11.08 1.46 0.91
CA LEU A 165 -9.75 1.93 0.52
C LEU A 165 -8.65 0.94 0.95
N LYS A 166 -8.75 0.37 2.15
CA LYS A 166 -7.86 -0.70 2.63
C LYS A 166 -7.94 -1.95 1.74
N ALA A 167 -9.15 -2.38 1.39
CA ALA A 167 -9.35 -3.54 0.52
C ALA A 167 -8.81 -3.31 -0.90
N VAL A 168 -8.87 -2.06 -1.40
CA VAL A 168 -8.33 -1.66 -2.70
C VAL A 168 -6.80 -1.65 -2.70
N ILE A 169 -6.14 -1.09 -1.68
CA ILE A 169 -4.67 -0.98 -1.69
C ILE A 169 -3.94 -2.27 -1.26
N SER A 170 -4.56 -3.08 -0.37
CA SER A 170 -3.94 -4.25 0.26
C SER A 170 -3.38 -5.30 -0.72
N PRO A 171 -4.07 -5.70 -1.80
CA PRO A 171 -3.54 -6.67 -2.76
C PRO A 171 -2.22 -6.20 -3.40
N MET A 172 -2.11 -4.91 -3.73
CA MET A 172 -0.89 -4.39 -4.32
C MET A 172 0.26 -4.29 -3.32
N GLU A 173 -0.01 -3.82 -2.09
CA GLU A 173 1.01 -3.78 -1.05
C GLU A 173 1.58 -5.16 -0.74
N SER A 174 0.71 -6.18 -0.69
CA SER A 174 1.13 -7.57 -0.48
C SER A 174 2.04 -8.06 -1.61
N GLN A 175 1.66 -7.83 -2.87
CA GLN A 175 2.43 -8.28 -4.03
C GLN A 175 3.78 -7.57 -4.17
N VAL A 176 3.83 -6.26 -3.92
CA VAL A 176 5.10 -5.51 -3.93
C VAL A 176 6.05 -6.04 -2.84
N ARG A 177 5.52 -6.32 -1.63
CA ARG A 177 6.29 -6.89 -0.53
C ARG A 177 6.81 -8.29 -0.86
N GLU A 178 5.98 -9.13 -1.46
CA GLU A 178 6.37 -10.47 -1.89
C GLU A 178 7.48 -10.44 -2.94
N HIS A 179 7.35 -9.59 -3.97
CA HIS A 179 8.37 -9.46 -5.01
C HIS A 179 9.70 -8.93 -4.45
N GLN A 180 9.67 -7.97 -3.51
CA GLN A 180 10.87 -7.53 -2.78
C GLN A 180 11.54 -8.69 -2.03
N LEU A 181 10.76 -9.54 -1.37
CA LEU A 181 11.26 -10.70 -0.64
C LEU A 181 11.89 -11.73 -1.58
N GLN A 182 11.25 -12.03 -2.71
CA GLN A 182 11.79 -12.93 -3.73
C GLN A 182 13.13 -12.42 -4.28
N LEU A 183 13.25 -11.10 -4.52
CA LEU A 183 14.48 -10.50 -5.01
C LEU A 183 15.60 -10.56 -3.97
N ARG A 184 15.29 -10.31 -2.68
CA ARG A 184 16.25 -10.49 -1.58
C ARG A 184 16.75 -11.93 -1.50
N ARG A 185 15.85 -12.92 -1.59
CA ARG A 185 16.22 -14.34 -1.64
C ARG A 185 17.13 -14.65 -2.83
N ARG A 186 16.81 -14.15 -4.03
CA ARG A 186 17.68 -14.31 -5.22
C ARG A 186 19.06 -13.71 -5.00
N LEU A 187 19.16 -12.52 -4.39
CA LEU A 187 20.44 -11.89 -4.08
C LEU A 187 21.24 -12.68 -3.04
N GLU A 188 20.59 -13.22 -2.01
CA GLU A 188 21.25 -14.08 -1.02
C GLU A 188 21.74 -15.40 -1.63
N SER A 189 20.94 -16.03 -2.49
CA SER A 189 21.35 -17.22 -3.23
C SER A 189 22.55 -16.94 -4.13
N ILE A 190 22.56 -15.81 -4.86
CA ILE A 190 23.72 -15.39 -5.67
C ILE A 190 24.94 -15.16 -4.79
N LYS A 191 24.80 -14.49 -3.64
CA LYS A 191 25.90 -14.30 -2.68
C LYS A 191 26.47 -15.63 -2.17
N ARG A 192 25.62 -16.63 -1.91
CA ARG A 192 26.07 -17.97 -1.50
C ARG A 192 26.80 -18.71 -2.62
N ILE A 193 26.34 -18.57 -3.88
CA ILE A 193 27.03 -19.12 -5.06
C ILE A 193 28.40 -18.48 -5.23
N TYR A 194 28.49 -17.14 -5.11
CA TYR A 194 29.76 -16.43 -5.16
C TYR A 194 30.72 -16.90 -4.07
N LYS A 195 30.24 -17.05 -2.83
CA LYS A 195 31.05 -17.58 -1.73
C LYS A 195 31.51 -19.02 -1.97
N ALA A 196 30.67 -19.87 -2.57
CA ALA A 196 31.07 -21.23 -2.93
C ALA A 196 32.10 -21.25 -4.07
N THR A 197 32.05 -20.26 -4.98
CA THR A 197 33.03 -20.08 -6.06
C THR A 197 34.38 -19.63 -5.51
N ASP A 198 34.39 -18.70 -4.55
CA ASP A 198 35.57 -18.23 -3.81
C ASP A 198 36.29 -19.41 -3.11
N THR A 199 35.53 -20.27 -2.43
CA THR A 199 36.08 -21.49 -1.81
C THR A 199 36.58 -22.54 -2.80
N LEU A 200 36.08 -22.52 -4.04
CA LEU A 200 36.57 -23.37 -5.13
C LEU A 200 37.90 -22.85 -5.68
N GLU A 201 38.05 -21.53 -5.83
CA GLU A 201 39.32 -20.89 -6.20
C GLU A 201 40.40 -21.14 -5.15
N ASP A 202 40.08 -20.99 -3.85
CA ASP A 202 41.00 -21.33 -2.75
C ASP A 202 41.49 -22.78 -2.84
N ARG A 203 40.58 -23.72 -3.16
CA ARG A 203 40.94 -25.14 -3.29
C ARG A 203 41.79 -25.43 -4.51
N ILE A 204 41.57 -24.71 -5.63
CA ILE A 204 42.42 -24.80 -6.82
C ILE A 204 43.83 -24.32 -6.50
N LEU A 205 43.97 -23.17 -5.82
CA LEU A 205 45.27 -22.65 -5.39
C LEU A 205 46.01 -23.59 -4.44
N GLU A 206 45.29 -24.24 -3.52
CA GLU A 206 45.86 -25.27 -2.64
C GLU A 206 46.41 -26.46 -3.45
N LEU A 207 45.63 -26.94 -4.43
CA LEU A 207 46.05 -28.04 -5.31
C LEU A 207 47.25 -27.67 -6.18
N GLU A 208 47.30 -26.45 -6.72
CA GLU A 208 48.47 -25.95 -7.48
C GLU A 208 49.73 -25.86 -6.61
N ASN A 209 49.60 -25.45 -5.34
CA ASN A 209 50.73 -25.40 -4.41
C ASN A 209 51.23 -26.81 -4.05
N ILE A 210 50.31 -27.77 -3.85
CA ILE A 210 50.67 -29.18 -3.66
C ILE A 210 51.40 -29.72 -4.90
N GLU A 211 50.90 -29.42 -6.11
CA GLU A 211 51.56 -29.83 -7.36
C GLU A 211 52.98 -29.27 -7.45
N LYS A 212 53.18 -27.98 -7.16
CA LYS A 212 54.52 -27.36 -7.15
C LYS A 212 55.46 -28.04 -6.15
N SER A 213 54.97 -28.35 -4.95
CA SER A 213 55.75 -29.04 -3.92
C SER A 213 56.18 -30.44 -4.37
N ILE A 214 55.26 -31.21 -4.97
CA ILE A 214 55.57 -32.54 -5.51
C ILE A 214 56.61 -32.44 -6.64
N ARG A 215 56.49 -31.46 -7.54
CA ARG A 215 57.48 -31.24 -8.60
C ARG A 215 58.86 -30.94 -8.03
N ALA A 216 58.96 -30.07 -7.02
CA ALA A 216 60.23 -29.78 -6.36
C ALA A 216 60.85 -31.04 -5.72
N GLN A 217 60.04 -31.87 -5.05
CA GLN A 217 60.52 -33.14 -4.50
C GLN A 217 60.98 -34.12 -5.58
N MET A 218 60.32 -34.15 -6.74
CA MET A 218 60.78 -34.96 -7.88
C MET A 218 62.13 -34.48 -8.41
N ASP A 219 62.32 -33.16 -8.53
CA ASP A 219 63.60 -32.57 -8.96
C ASP A 219 64.72 -32.91 -7.96
N ASP A 220 64.46 -32.78 -6.65
CA ASP A 220 65.42 -33.15 -5.60
C ASP A 220 65.79 -34.63 -5.64
N LEU A 221 64.81 -35.52 -5.84
CA LEU A 221 65.06 -36.96 -5.99
C LEU A 221 65.86 -37.27 -7.26
N GLN A 222 65.64 -36.53 -8.34
CA GLN A 222 66.39 -36.68 -9.57
C GLN A 222 67.85 -36.24 -9.39
N ILE A 223 68.08 -35.15 -8.67
CA ILE A 223 69.42 -34.70 -8.27
C ILE A 223 70.10 -35.75 -7.40
N LEU A 224 69.41 -36.27 -6.37
CA LEU A 224 69.94 -37.32 -5.49
C LEU A 224 70.31 -38.59 -6.28
N LYS A 225 69.44 -39.01 -7.20
CA LYS A 225 69.70 -40.15 -8.10
C LYS A 225 70.94 -39.89 -8.95
N GLN A 226 71.13 -38.68 -9.48
CA GLN A 226 72.32 -38.33 -10.24
C GLN A 226 73.59 -38.39 -9.37
N HIS A 227 73.54 -37.87 -8.14
CA HIS A 227 74.66 -37.96 -7.20
C HIS A 227 75.01 -39.41 -6.86
N MET A 228 74.02 -40.27 -6.61
CA MET A 228 74.24 -41.70 -6.37
C MET A 228 74.84 -42.40 -7.60
N SER A 229 74.36 -42.08 -8.81
CA SER A 229 74.93 -42.61 -10.05
C SER A 229 76.40 -42.23 -10.20
N ASN A 230 76.73 -40.96 -9.99
CA ASN A 230 78.10 -40.46 -10.07
C ASN A 230 79.01 -41.09 -9.00
N ALA A 231 78.50 -41.33 -7.79
CA ALA A 231 79.27 -41.98 -6.71
C ALA A 231 79.54 -43.47 -6.99
N LEU A 232 78.57 -44.18 -7.57
CA LEU A 232 78.74 -45.57 -8.01
C LEU A 232 79.71 -45.69 -9.19
N GLU A 233 79.71 -44.72 -10.12
CA GLU A 233 80.71 -44.64 -11.19
C GLU A 233 82.12 -44.36 -10.65
N PHE A 234 82.25 -43.57 -9.57
CA PHE A 234 83.52 -43.28 -8.89
C PHE A 234 84.09 -44.51 -8.16
N GLU A 235 83.27 -45.28 -7.44
CA GLU A 235 83.70 -46.57 -6.84
C GLU A 235 84.07 -47.61 -7.91
N GLY A 236 83.42 -47.57 -9.08
CA GLY A 236 83.77 -48.40 -10.24
C GLY A 236 85.14 -48.05 -10.86
N SER A 237 85.58 -46.79 -10.78
CA SER A 237 86.94 -46.41 -11.21
C SER A 237 88.02 -46.83 -10.21
N ASP A 238 87.77 -46.73 -8.90
CA ASP A 238 88.74 -47.16 -7.87
C ASP A 238 88.93 -48.69 -7.86
N SER A 239 87.89 -49.45 -8.20
CA SER A 239 87.99 -50.92 -8.32
C SER A 239 88.55 -51.40 -9.66
N ALA A 240 88.64 -50.54 -10.68
CA ALA A 240 89.33 -50.82 -11.95
C ALA A 240 90.84 -50.47 -11.90
N GLU A 241 91.29 -49.62 -10.98
CA GLU A 241 92.72 -49.37 -10.73
C GLU A 241 93.36 -50.38 -9.76
N ALA A 242 92.57 -51.22 -9.09
CA ALA A 242 93.04 -52.21 -8.10
C ALA A 242 93.00 -53.67 -8.57
N ALA A 243 92.74 -53.94 -9.86
CA ALA A 243 92.77 -55.27 -10.49
C ALA A 243 93.85 -55.35 -11.58
#